data_AF-A0A821GUM0-F1
#
_entry.id   AF-A0A821GUM0-F1
#
_cell.length_a   1.000
_cell.length_b   1.000
_cell.length_c   1.000
_cell.angle_alpha   90.00
_cell.angle_beta   90.00
_cell.angle_gamma   90.00
#
_symmetry.space_group_name_H-M   'P 1'
#
loop_
_entity.id
_entity.type
_entity.pdbx_description
1 polymer ?
#
loop_
_entity_poly.entity_id
_entity_poly.type
_entity_poly.pdbx_seq_one_letter_code
_entity_poly.pdbx_strand_id
1 'polypeptide(L)'
;MIFSNLFNARPYAKRLHELVLKCLFDERLEVRTVASITLSNFYQCGYIQTIDHDLKYFRTMAKTKCIMKIDGKKVKLTKNISKRHG
;
A
#
# COMPACT_ATOMS: atom_id res chain seq x y z
N MET A 1 -12.92 -4.13 14.79
CA MET A 1 -13.58 -2.82 14.98
C MET A 1 -14.31 -2.33 13.72
N ILE A 2 -13.65 -2.16 12.56
CA ILE A 2 -14.33 -1.73 11.31
C ILE A 2 -15.33 -2.80 10.83
N PHE A 3 -14.92 -4.07 10.80
CA PHE A 3 -15.81 -5.18 10.42
C PHE A 3 -17.03 -5.33 11.32
N SER A 4 -16.89 -5.02 12.60
CA SER A 4 -17.95 -5.10 13.61
C SER A 4 -19.00 -3.99 13.46
N ASN A 5 -18.68 -2.91 12.72
CA ASN A 5 -19.51 -1.71 12.56
C ASN A 5 -19.42 -1.16 11.12
N LEU A 6 -19.40 -2.06 10.14
CA LEU A 6 -19.06 -1.75 8.75
C LEU A 6 -19.89 -0.61 8.14
N PHE A 7 -21.21 -0.60 8.43
CA PHE A 7 -22.14 0.42 7.94
C PHE A 7 -21.89 1.79 8.57
N ASN A 8 -21.59 1.85 9.87
CA ASN A 8 -21.26 3.09 10.57
C ASN A 8 -19.89 3.66 10.16
N ALA A 9 -19.00 2.78 9.69
CA ALA A 9 -17.67 3.16 9.23
C ALA A 9 -17.66 3.67 7.78
N ARG A 10 -18.69 3.39 6.95
CA ARG A 10 -18.71 3.77 5.51
C ARG A 10 -18.42 5.25 5.24
N PRO A 11 -18.94 6.23 6.00
CA PRO A 11 -18.62 7.65 5.79
C PRO A 11 -17.13 7.98 5.87
N TYR A 12 -16.36 7.17 6.60
CA TYR A 12 -14.92 7.35 6.79
C TYR A 12 -14.08 6.55 5.80
N ALA A 13 -14.69 5.84 4.84
CA ALA A 13 -13.99 4.92 3.94
C ALA A 13 -12.83 5.56 3.19
N LYS A 14 -13.02 6.77 2.65
CA LYS A 14 -11.95 7.52 1.95
C LYS A 14 -10.76 7.82 2.86
N ARG A 15 -11.03 8.32 4.07
CA ARG A 15 -9.98 8.68 5.04
C ARG A 15 -9.23 7.45 5.55
N LEU A 16 -9.95 6.36 5.79
CA LEU A 16 -9.35 5.09 6.19
C LEU A 16 -8.55 4.45 5.06
N HIS A 17 -9.02 4.56 3.82
CA HIS A 17 -8.27 4.12 2.65
C HIS A 17 -6.93 4.88 2.53
N GLU A 18 -6.96 6.22 2.60
CA GLU A 18 -5.75 7.04 2.55
C GLU A 18 -4.78 6.74 3.69
N LEU A 19 -5.29 6.46 4.90
CA LEU A 19 -4.47 6.08 6.05
C LEU A 19 -3.76 4.75 5.79
N VAL A 20 -4.51 3.73 5.36
CA VAL A 20 -3.94 2.39 5.09
C VAL A 20 -2.95 2.45 3.93
N LEU A 21 -3.22 3.24 2.89
CA LEU A 21 -2.26 3.47 1.80
C LEU A 21 -0.95 4.09 2.28
N LYS A 22 -0.97 5.01 3.24
CA LYS A 22 0.26 5.56 3.84
C LYS A 22 1.03 4.48 4.61
N CYS A 23 0.32 3.62 5.34
CA CYS A 23 0.93 2.52 6.10
C CYS A 23 1.58 1.44 5.22
N LEU A 24 1.17 1.27 3.96
CA LEU A 24 1.84 0.37 3.02
C LEU A 24 3.29 0.78 2.70
N PHE A 25 3.65 2.05 2.90
CA PHE A 25 4.99 2.57 2.63
C PHE A 25 5.80 2.83 3.90
N ASP A 26 5.33 2.34 5.04
CA ASP A 26 6.05 2.44 6.32
C ASP A 26 7.42 1.74 6.24
N GLU A 27 8.40 2.21 7.00
CA GLU A 27 9.73 1.61 7.04
C GLU A 27 9.67 0.20 7.66
N ARG A 28 8.80 0.01 8.65
CA ARG A 28 8.61 -1.24 9.37
C ARG A 28 7.86 -2.25 8.52
N LEU A 29 8.41 -3.46 8.41
CA LEU A 29 7.81 -4.51 7.59
C LEU A 29 6.45 -4.95 8.15
N GLU A 30 6.34 -5.03 9.47
CA GLU A 30 5.15 -5.52 10.17
C GLU A 30 3.96 -4.59 9.93
N VAL A 31 4.21 -3.28 9.93
CA VAL A 31 3.18 -2.26 9.65
C VAL A 31 2.66 -2.42 8.22
N ARG A 32 3.56 -2.64 7.26
CA ARG A 32 3.19 -2.87 5.86
C ARG A 32 2.39 -4.15 5.66
N THR A 33 2.77 -5.24 6.34
CA THR A 33 2.03 -6.51 6.29
C THR A 33 0.63 -6.36 6.87
N VAL A 34 0.49 -5.68 8.01
CA VAL A 34 -0.83 -5.44 8.60
C VAL A 34 -1.67 -4.52 7.72
N ALA A 35 -1.06 -3.49 7.11
CA ALA A 35 -1.72 -2.59 6.18
C ALA A 35 -2.22 -3.34 4.92
N SER A 36 -1.41 -4.24 4.34
CA SER A 36 -1.81 -5.01 3.16
C SER A 36 -2.95 -5.97 3.45
N ILE A 37 -2.93 -6.67 4.59
CA ILE A 37 -4.04 -7.51 5.05
C ILE A 37 -5.30 -6.68 5.23
N THR A 38 -5.18 -5.52 5.87
CA THR A 38 -6.31 -4.62 6.14
C THR A 38 -6.93 -4.10 4.83
N LEU A 39 -6.09 -3.68 3.88
CA LEU A 39 -6.54 -3.20 2.58
C LEU A 39 -7.22 -4.32 1.76
N SER A 40 -6.63 -5.52 1.74
CA SER A 40 -7.22 -6.70 1.12
C SER A 40 -8.62 -6.98 1.67
N ASN A 41 -8.77 -6.92 2.99
CA ASN A 41 -10.03 -7.13 3.66
C ASN A 41 -11.07 -6.05 3.30
N PHE A 42 -10.66 -4.78 3.17
CA PHE A 42 -11.56 -3.71 2.72
C PHE A 42 -12.09 -3.92 1.30
N TYR A 43 -11.26 -4.43 0.39
CA TYR A 43 -11.71 -4.80 -0.95
C TYR A 43 -12.63 -6.01 -0.93
N GLN A 44 -12.27 -7.05 -0.18
CA GLN A 44 -13.03 -8.29 -0.11
C GLN A 44 -14.45 -8.08 0.44
N CYS A 45 -14.64 -7.20 1.42
CA CYS A 45 -15.97 -6.90 1.96
C CYS A 45 -16.70 -5.75 1.26
N GLY A 46 -16.13 -5.22 0.16
CA GLY A 46 -16.71 -4.11 -0.60
C GLY A 46 -16.79 -2.79 0.19
N TYR A 47 -16.03 -2.66 1.27
CA TYR A 47 -15.92 -1.42 2.04
C TYR A 47 -15.24 -0.32 1.22
N ILE A 48 -14.24 -0.71 0.43
CA ILE A 48 -13.66 0.11 -0.63
C ILE A 48 -13.97 -0.59 -1.95
N GLN A 49 -14.60 0.13 -2.86
CA GLN A 49 -14.78 -0.33 -4.23
C GLN A 49 -13.61 0.24 -5.04
N THR A 50 -12.50 -0.50 -5.15
CA THR A 50 -11.47 -0.21 -6.16
C THR A 50 -12.09 -0.30 -7.53
N ILE A 51 -11.65 0.50 -8.50
CA ILE A 51 -11.54 -0.05 -9.86
C ILE A 51 -10.25 0.36 -10.59
N ASP A 52 -9.79 1.63 -10.68
CA ASP A 52 -8.65 1.92 -11.59
C ASP A 52 -7.48 2.74 -11.03
N HIS A 53 -7.76 3.71 -10.17
CA HIS A 53 -6.73 4.64 -9.69
C HIS A 53 -5.64 3.91 -8.89
N ASP A 54 -6.04 3.06 -7.95
CA ASP A 54 -5.10 2.37 -7.06
C ASP A 54 -4.32 1.28 -7.81
N LEU A 55 -4.94 0.60 -8.77
CA LEU A 55 -4.23 -0.37 -9.64
C LEU A 55 -3.12 0.31 -10.45
N LYS A 56 -3.39 1.50 -11.01
CA LYS A 56 -2.39 2.26 -11.75
C LYS A 56 -1.26 2.73 -10.81
N TYR A 57 -1.61 3.17 -9.61
CA TYR A 57 -0.66 3.57 -8.59
C TYR A 57 0.25 2.40 -8.17
N PHE A 58 -0.31 1.25 -7.78
CA PHE A 58 0.45 0.06 -7.39
C PHE A 58 1.32 -0.49 -8.54
N ARG A 59 0.82 -0.50 -9.78
CA ARG A 59 1.63 -0.88 -10.95
C ARG A 59 2.83 0.04 -11.16
N THR A 60 2.68 1.33 -10.87
CA THR A 60 3.79 2.30 -10.94
C THR A 60 4.82 2.01 -9.87
N MET A 61 4.36 1.78 -8.63
CA MET A 61 5.22 1.47 -7.48
C MET A 61 5.99 0.15 -7.66
N ALA A 62 5.33 -0.90 -8.15
CA ALA A 62 5.95 -2.20 -8.42
C ALA A 62 7.08 -2.14 -9.47
N LYS A 63 7.03 -1.16 -10.39
CA LYS A 63 8.06 -0.91 -11.41
C LYS A 63 9.23 -0.06 -10.91
N THR A 64 9.21 0.43 -9.68
CA THR A 64 10.29 1.24 -9.11
C THR A 64 11.61 0.45 -9.14
N LYS A 65 12.64 1.06 -9.74
CA LYS A 65 13.97 0.44 -9.81
C LYS A 65 14.61 0.41 -8.41
N CYS A 66 14.94 -0.79 -7.94
CA CYS A 66 15.71 -0.98 -6.69
C CYS A 66 17.23 -1.05 -6.92
N ILE A 67 17.69 -0.74 -8.13
CA ILE A 67 19.10 -0.81 -8.52
C ILE A 67 19.47 0.52 -9.18
N MET A 68 20.52 1.16 -8.68
CA MET A 68 21.13 2.35 -9.28
C MET A 68 22.55 2.03 -9.72
N LYS A 69 22.99 2.59 -10.85
CA LYS A 69 24.39 2.47 -11.29
C LYS A 69 25.19 3.60 -10.64
N ILE A 70 26.22 3.24 -9.89
CA ILE A 70 27.24 4.16 -9.37
C ILE A 70 28.56 3.68 -9.99
N ASP A 71 29.23 4.55 -10.76
CA ASP A 71 30.51 4.26 -11.44
C ASP A 71 30.53 2.94 -12.23
N GLY A 72 29.46 2.68 -13.01
CA GLY A 72 29.32 1.46 -13.80
C GLY A 72 28.95 0.20 -13.02
N LYS A 73 29.03 0.21 -11.68
CA LYS A 73 28.60 -0.90 -10.81
C LYS A 73 27.12 -0.77 -10.42
N LYS A 74 26.38 -1.88 -10.49
CA LYS A 74 24.98 -1.95 -10.05
C LYS A 74 24.92 -2.05 -8.53
N VAL A 75 24.45 -1.01 -7.86
CA VAL A 75 24.26 -0.96 -6.40
C VAL A 75 22.78 -1.13 -6.07
N LYS A 76 22.45 -2.08 -5.17
CA LYS A 76 21.09 -2.26 -4.66
C LYS A 76 20.75 -1.11 -3.70
N LEU A 77 19.72 -0.34 -4.02
CA LEU A 77 19.22 0.72 -3.16
C LEU A 77 18.13 0.18 -2.23
N THR A 78 18.44 0.08 -0.95
CA THR A 78 17.48 -0.24 0.12
C THR A 78 16.39 0.84 0.23
N LYS A 79 16.71 2.11 -0.03
CA LYS A 79 15.76 3.24 0.03
C LYS A 79 14.54 3.12 -0.90
N ASN A 80 14.67 2.41 -2.02
CA ASN A 80 13.56 2.21 -2.96
C ASN A 80 12.78 0.91 -2.70
N ILE A 81 13.25 0.07 -1.77
CA ILE A 81 12.64 -1.24 -1.51
C ILE A 81 11.31 -1.10 -0.76
N SER A 82 11.18 -0.10 0.12
CA SER A 82 9.93 0.19 0.82
C SER A 82 8.84 0.61 -0.16
N LYS A 83 9.18 1.48 -1.12
CA LYS A 83 8.28 1.93 -2.19
C LYS A 83 7.85 0.84 -3.16
N ARG A 84 8.69 -0.17 -3.40
CA ARG A 84 8.36 -1.28 -4.29
C ARG A 84 7.58 -2.39 -3.60
N HIS A 85 7.84 -2.59 -2.31
CA HIS A 85 7.20 -3.63 -1.51
C HIS A 85 5.79 -3.20 -1.06
N GLY A 86 5.61 -1.93 -0.69
CA GLY A 86 4.28 -1.36 -0.46
C GLY A 86 3.43 -1.35 -1.73
#